data_AF-A0A2N6TJG8-F1
#
_entry.id   AF-A0A2N6TJG8-F1
#
_cell.length_a   1.000
_cell.length_b   1.000
_cell.length_c   1.000
_cell.angle_alpha   90.00
_cell.angle_beta   90.00
_cell.angle_gamma   90.00
#
_symmetry.space_group_name_H-M   'P 1'
#
loop_
_entity.id
_entity.type
_entity.pdbx_description
1 polymer ?
#
loop_
_entity_poly.entity_id
_entity_poly.type
_entity_poly.pdbx_seq_one_letter_code
_entity_poly.pdbx_strand_id
1 'polypeptide(L)'
;MLRNTFHFDRICTPINPRNSKSGSNSSDIPVCPIDNTPFTFLGKSGGKNRSVRYKWVCHKCVPKGSSRTCICENPCTDSKYGKCTYTYIDKDFRTCPSIQRDTEHWNNLYKHRVLIERTINLIKDSFAVETRKSWNTTTIKVDVYFAGITINRSTSSKSIT
;
A
#
# COMPACT_ATOMS: atom_id res chain seq x y z
N MET A 1 -4.37 12.19 -3.86
CA MET A 1 -5.42 12.80 -4.69
C MET A 1 -6.50 11.79 -5.08
N LEU A 2 -6.19 10.61 -5.63
CA LEU A 2 -7.21 9.64 -6.10
C LEU A 2 -8.23 9.14 -5.05
N ARG A 3 -7.83 8.87 -3.80
CA ARG A 3 -8.75 8.40 -2.74
C ARG A 3 -9.87 9.39 -2.46
N ASN A 4 -9.52 10.67 -2.29
CA ASN A 4 -10.47 11.69 -1.85
C ASN A 4 -11.41 12.11 -3.00
N THR A 5 -10.95 11.99 -4.25
CA THR A 5 -11.73 12.36 -5.44
C THR A 5 -12.73 11.27 -5.84
N PHE A 6 -12.32 9.99 -5.78
CA PHE A 6 -13.12 8.87 -6.27
C PHE A 6 -13.71 8.00 -5.17
N HIS A 7 -13.53 8.40 -3.90
CA HIS A 7 -14.06 7.72 -2.72
C HIS A 7 -13.75 6.22 -2.66
N PHE A 8 -12.55 5.82 -3.10
CA PHE A 8 -12.12 4.42 -2.99
C PHE A 8 -12.02 3.98 -1.53
N ASP A 9 -12.72 2.90 -1.19
CA ASP A 9 -12.72 2.33 0.16
C ASP A 9 -11.37 1.76 0.57
N ARG A 10 -10.67 1.15 -0.39
CA ARG A 10 -9.44 0.39 -0.16
C ARG A 10 -8.34 0.84 -1.09
N ILE A 11 -7.14 1.00 -0.52
CA ILE A 11 -5.94 1.36 -1.26
C ILE A 11 -4.90 0.26 -1.09
N CYS A 12 -4.47 -0.27 -2.22
CA CYS A 12 -3.36 -1.20 -2.31
C CYS A 12 -2.23 -0.60 -3.12
N THR A 13 -1.20 -0.13 -2.41
CA THR A 13 -0.03 0.45 -3.04
C THR A 13 1.15 -0.51 -2.91
N PRO A 14 1.68 -1.12 -3.99
CA PRO A 14 2.87 -1.96 -3.89
C PRO A 14 4.11 -1.14 -3.58
N ILE A 15 5.08 -1.75 -2.91
CA ILE A 15 6.44 -1.20 -2.78
C ILE A 15 7.19 -1.47 -4.09
N ASN A 16 7.93 -0.48 -4.59
CA ASN A 16 8.87 -0.70 -5.69
C ASN A 16 10.26 -0.98 -5.10
N PRO A 17 10.67 -2.25 -4.96
CA PRO A 17 11.96 -2.59 -4.35
C PRO A 17 13.16 -2.08 -5.16
N ARG A 18 12.97 -1.77 -6.46
CA ARG A 18 14.04 -1.27 -7.34
C ARG A 18 14.33 0.22 -7.15
N ASN A 19 13.40 0.97 -6.54
CA ASN A 19 13.51 2.42 -6.35
C ASN A 19 13.44 2.82 -4.86
N SER A 20 13.48 1.86 -3.95
CA SER A 20 13.56 2.13 -2.52
C SER A 20 14.99 2.48 -2.16
N LYS A 21 15.24 3.73 -1.78
CA LYS A 21 16.45 4.09 -1.02
C LYS A 21 16.50 3.17 0.20
N SER A 22 17.59 2.44 0.34
CA SER A 22 17.87 1.41 1.36
C SER A 22 17.21 1.72 2.71
N GLY A 23 16.23 0.90 3.11
CA GLY A 23 15.58 1.00 4.43
C GLY A 23 14.06 0.86 4.45
N SER A 24 13.37 0.77 3.31
CA SER A 24 11.95 0.38 3.31
C SER A 24 11.84 -1.13 3.44
N ASN A 25 11.53 -1.61 4.65
CA ASN A 25 11.18 -3.01 4.85
C ASN A 25 9.97 -3.35 3.97
N SER A 26 9.88 -4.61 3.53
CA SER A 26 8.72 -5.12 2.80
C SER A 26 7.43 -4.96 3.60
N SER A 27 7.55 -5.01 4.93
CA SER A 27 6.47 -4.83 5.89
C SER A 27 6.17 -3.36 6.16
N ASP A 28 4.89 -3.04 6.35
CA ASP A 28 4.39 -1.70 6.75
C ASP A 28 4.78 -1.30 8.19
N ILE A 29 5.53 -2.16 8.86
CA ILE A 29 5.92 -2.03 10.26
C ILE A 29 7.33 -1.39 10.33
N PRO A 30 7.51 -0.32 11.12
CA PRO A 30 8.84 0.23 11.37
C PRO A 30 9.75 -0.81 12.02
N VAL A 31 11.03 -0.84 11.62
CA VAL A 31 12.03 -1.73 12.23
C VAL A 31 13.06 -0.95 13.03
N CYS A 32 13.73 -1.67 13.93
CA CYS A 32 14.89 -1.20 14.65
C CYS A 32 16.09 -0.99 13.72
N PRO A 33 16.84 0.12 13.87
CA PRO A 33 17.99 0.39 13.01
C PRO A 33 19.22 -0.51 13.30
N ILE A 34 19.24 -1.24 14.42
CA ILE A 34 20.38 -2.06 14.84
C ILE A 34 20.17 -3.53 14.42
N ASP A 35 19.05 -4.12 14.80
CA ASP A 35 18.77 -5.56 14.60
C ASP A 35 17.72 -5.83 13.50
N ASN A 36 17.17 -4.79 12.85
CA ASN A 36 16.10 -4.88 11.84
C ASN A 36 14.83 -5.61 12.30
N THR A 37 14.63 -5.75 13.61
CA THR A 37 13.43 -6.36 14.17
C THR A 37 12.23 -5.40 14.10
N PRO A 38 11.01 -5.92 13.85
CA PRO A 38 9.81 -5.10 13.78
C PRO A 38 9.47 -4.49 15.16
N PHE A 39 9.02 -3.25 15.15
CA PHE A 39 8.54 -2.57 16.35
C PHE A 39 7.19 -3.12 16.82
N THR A 40 6.93 -3.00 18.11
CA THR A 40 5.66 -3.38 18.72
C THR A 40 4.64 -2.26 18.57
N PHE A 41 3.44 -2.60 18.11
CA PHE A 41 2.32 -1.67 18.07
C PHE A 41 1.83 -1.35 19.48
N LEU A 42 1.79 -0.07 19.84
CA LEU A 42 1.29 0.37 21.15
C LEU A 42 -0.17 0.83 21.09
N GLY A 43 -0.60 1.39 19.96
CA GLY A 43 -1.96 1.87 19.82
C GLY A 43 -2.12 3.07 18.89
N LYS A 44 -3.38 3.44 18.67
CA LYS A 44 -3.77 4.65 17.96
C LYS A 44 -3.64 5.85 18.89
N SER A 45 -2.94 6.88 18.43
CA SER A 45 -2.83 8.17 19.10
C SER A 45 -3.48 9.25 18.22
N GLY A 46 -4.29 10.11 18.82
CA GLY A 46 -4.96 11.22 18.16
C GLY A 46 -5.57 12.13 19.22
N GLY A 47 -5.69 13.42 18.93
CA GLY A 47 -6.33 14.39 19.82
C GLY A 47 -7.21 15.33 19.01
N LYS A 48 -8.01 16.17 19.66
CA LYS A 48 -9.03 17.03 19.03
C LYS A 48 -8.51 17.83 17.82
N ASN A 49 -7.23 18.22 17.84
CA ASN A 49 -6.54 18.96 16.77
C ASN A 49 -5.31 18.21 16.19
N ARG A 50 -5.23 16.88 16.31
CA ARG A 50 -4.08 16.09 15.82
C ARG A 50 -4.55 14.96 14.93
N SER A 51 -3.87 14.77 13.80
CA SER A 51 -4.12 13.66 12.89
C SER A 51 -3.93 12.32 13.60
N VAL A 52 -4.72 11.34 13.16
CA VAL A 52 -4.62 9.96 13.63
C VAL A 52 -3.24 9.41 13.24
N ARG A 53 -2.54 8.86 14.22
CA ARG A 53 -1.25 8.21 14.04
C ARG A 53 -1.17 6.91 14.81
N TYR A 54 -0.48 5.94 14.25
CA TYR A 54 -0.15 4.70 14.94
C TYR A 54 1.19 4.85 15.63
N LYS A 55 1.23 4.49 16.91
CA LYS A 55 2.44 4.56 17.74
C LYS A 55 3.11 3.19 17.81
N TRP A 56 4.37 3.16 17.43
CA TRP A 56 5.24 2.00 17.46
C TRP A 56 6.37 2.23 18.44
N VAL A 57 6.74 1.20 19.20
CA VAL A 57 7.82 1.24 20.18
C VAL A 57 8.78 0.08 19.93
N CYS A 58 10.04 0.24 20.34
CA CYS A 58 11.00 -0.85 20.29
C CYS A 58 10.44 -2.11 20.97
N HIS A 59 10.70 -3.28 20.37
CA HIS A 59 10.21 -4.58 20.85
C HIS A 59 10.69 -4.92 22.26
N LYS A 60 11.88 -4.41 22.65
CA LYS A 60 12.46 -4.57 23.99
C LYS A 60 11.97 -3.52 25.00
N CYS A 61 10.92 -2.76 24.71
CA CYS A 61 10.34 -1.82 25.68
C CYS A 61 9.29 -2.52 26.55
N VAL A 62 9.52 -2.56 27.87
CA VAL A 62 8.62 -3.20 28.84
C VAL A 62 7.81 -2.13 29.59
N PRO A 63 6.52 -2.35 29.88
CA PRO A 63 5.74 -1.42 30.71
C PRO A 63 6.26 -1.37 32.15
N LYS A 64 6.40 -0.16 32.70
CA LYS A 64 6.78 0.11 34.10
C LYS A 64 5.80 1.15 34.66
N GLY A 65 4.67 0.65 35.19
CA GLY A 65 3.56 1.48 35.64
C GLY A 65 2.90 2.25 34.49
N SER A 66 2.81 3.57 34.62
CA SER A 66 2.30 4.48 33.57
C SER A 66 3.31 4.75 32.44
N SER A 67 4.57 4.39 32.64
CA SER A 67 5.67 4.62 31.69
C SER A 67 6.14 3.30 31.08
N ARG A 68 7.05 3.36 30.10
CA ARG A 68 7.76 2.18 29.58
C ARG A 68 9.26 2.43 29.70
N THR A 69 10.02 1.36 29.87
CA THR A 69 11.48 1.42 29.91
C THR A 69 12.05 0.45 28.88
N CYS A 70 13.03 0.92 28.12
CA CYS A 70 13.77 0.11 27.16
C CYS A 70 14.83 -0.72 27.89
N ILE A 71 14.88 -2.03 27.64
CA ILE A 71 15.88 -2.95 28.22
C ILE A 71 16.94 -3.37 27.18
N CYS A 72 17.12 -2.60 26.11
CA CYS A 72 18.20 -2.86 25.14
C CYS A 72 19.57 -2.68 25.80
N GLU A 73 20.44 -3.68 25.68
CA GLU A 73 21.86 -3.59 26.09
C GLU A 73 22.61 -2.50 25.31
N ASN A 74 22.40 -2.46 23.98
CA ASN A 74 22.87 -1.38 23.12
C ASN A 74 21.66 -0.60 22.57
N PRO A 75 21.23 0.48 23.23
CA PRO A 75 20.03 1.21 22.84
C PRO A 75 20.24 2.01 21.55
N CYS A 76 19.25 1.98 20.65
CA CYS A 76 19.27 2.78 19.41
C CYS A 76 18.93 4.26 19.62
N THR A 77 18.63 4.68 20.85
CA THR A 77 18.38 6.08 21.22
C THR A 77 18.64 6.26 22.70
N ASP A 78 19.11 7.44 23.12
CA ASP A 78 19.46 7.74 24.52
C ASP A 78 18.24 7.83 25.47
N SER A 79 17.01 7.72 24.94
CA SER A 79 15.80 7.86 25.75
C SER A 79 15.57 6.61 26.60
N LYS A 80 15.26 6.81 27.90
CA LYS A 80 14.87 5.71 28.82
C LYS A 80 13.64 4.94 28.32
N TYR A 81 12.75 5.61 27.59
CA TYR A 81 11.56 5.02 27.00
C TYR A 81 11.87 4.15 25.77
N GLY A 82 13.03 4.35 25.14
CA GLY A 82 13.41 3.74 23.87
C GLY A 82 12.88 4.48 22.64
N LYS A 83 13.28 4.00 21.45
CA LYS A 83 12.86 4.58 20.17
C LYS A 83 11.36 4.43 19.98
N CYS A 84 10.70 5.55 19.68
CA CYS A 84 9.31 5.60 19.27
C CYS A 84 9.21 6.07 17.82
N THR A 85 8.36 5.42 17.04
CA THR A 85 8.08 5.82 15.67
C THR A 85 6.58 5.96 15.48
N TYR A 86 6.19 6.95 14.69
CA TYR A 86 4.79 7.22 14.38
C TYR A 86 4.56 7.03 12.90
N THR A 87 3.51 6.31 12.56
CA THR A 87 3.06 6.21 11.17
C THR A 87 1.71 6.91 11.00
N TYR A 88 1.56 7.60 9.88
CA TYR A 88 0.40 8.47 9.59
C TYR A 88 -0.40 7.86 8.45
N ILE A 89 -1.61 7.41 8.75
CA ILE A 89 -2.46 6.66 7.82
C ILE A 89 -2.84 7.54 6.61
N ASP A 90 -3.14 8.82 6.86
CA ASP A 90 -3.62 9.73 5.83
C ASP A 90 -2.52 10.53 5.12
N LYS A 91 -1.25 10.39 5.55
CA LYS A 91 -0.16 11.19 4.99
C LYS A 91 0.44 10.54 3.74
N ASP A 92 0.69 9.24 3.79
CA ASP A 92 1.30 8.51 2.67
C ASP A 92 0.88 7.04 2.65
N PHE A 93 0.07 6.69 1.66
CA PHE A 93 -0.41 5.32 1.43
C PHE A 93 0.67 4.35 0.95
N ARG A 94 1.88 4.84 0.61
CA ARG A 94 3.03 3.97 0.36
C ARG A 94 3.68 3.50 1.65
N THR A 95 3.73 4.33 2.69
CA THR A 95 4.32 3.93 3.98
C THR A 95 3.29 3.26 4.88
N CYS A 96 2.01 3.64 4.78
CA CYS A 96 0.91 3.01 5.47
C CYS A 96 -0.27 2.79 4.53
N PRO A 97 -0.28 1.68 3.77
CA PRO A 97 -1.43 1.32 2.96
C PRO A 97 -2.64 0.99 3.85
N SER A 98 -3.84 1.14 3.29
CA SER A 98 -5.08 0.79 4.01
C SER A 98 -5.21 -0.71 4.25
N ILE A 99 -4.63 -1.52 3.36
CA ILE A 99 -4.47 -2.97 3.55
C ILE A 99 -3.01 -3.25 3.82
N GLN A 100 -2.73 -3.88 4.96
CA GLN A 100 -1.37 -4.24 5.35
C GLN A 100 -0.78 -5.27 4.37
N ARG A 101 0.45 -5.01 3.91
CA ARG A 101 1.26 -5.92 3.10
C ARG A 101 1.57 -7.20 3.87
N ASP A 102 1.83 -8.26 3.13
CA ASP A 102 2.10 -9.61 3.67
C ASP A 102 0.92 -10.26 4.41
N THR A 103 -0.27 -9.66 4.39
CA THR A 103 -1.50 -10.32 4.82
C THR A 103 -2.06 -11.24 3.74
N GLU A 104 -2.82 -12.27 4.13
CA GLU A 104 -3.53 -13.12 3.17
C GLU A 104 -4.49 -12.29 2.29
N HIS A 105 -5.16 -11.30 2.89
CA HIS A 105 -6.03 -10.38 2.15
C HIS A 105 -5.26 -9.62 1.07
N TRP A 106 -4.07 -9.10 1.39
CA TRP A 106 -3.19 -8.45 0.43
C TRP A 106 -2.80 -9.40 -0.70
N ASN A 107 -2.34 -10.61 -0.36
CA ASN A 107 -1.88 -11.59 -1.35
C ASN A 107 -2.99 -11.99 -2.32
N ASN A 108 -4.20 -12.22 -1.81
CA ASN A 108 -5.36 -12.55 -2.63
C ASN A 108 -5.77 -11.38 -3.54
N LEU A 109 -5.80 -10.16 -3.02
CA LEU A 109 -6.10 -8.99 -3.85
C LEU A 109 -5.02 -8.73 -4.91
N TYR A 110 -3.75 -8.83 -4.52
CA TYR A 110 -2.62 -8.49 -5.39
C TYR A 110 -2.46 -9.47 -6.56
N LYS A 111 -2.92 -10.73 -6.42
CA LYS A 111 -2.99 -11.70 -7.53
C LYS A 111 -3.80 -11.17 -8.72
N HIS A 112 -4.85 -10.37 -8.48
CA HIS A 112 -5.66 -9.79 -9.55
C HIS A 112 -4.90 -8.78 -10.42
N ARG A 113 -3.79 -8.21 -9.94
CA ARG A 113 -2.98 -7.27 -10.73
C ARG A 113 -2.51 -7.88 -12.04
N VAL A 114 -2.07 -9.14 -12.03
CA VAL A 114 -1.60 -9.82 -13.25
C VAL A 114 -2.72 -9.94 -14.28
N LEU A 115 -3.95 -10.23 -13.84
CA LEU A 115 -5.12 -10.27 -14.70
C LEU A 115 -5.40 -8.88 -15.30
N ILE A 116 -5.32 -7.82 -14.49
CA ILE A 116 -5.51 -6.45 -14.95
C ILE A 116 -4.47 -6.07 -16.02
N GLU A 117 -3.18 -6.36 -15.80
CA GLU A 117 -2.13 -6.08 -16.79
C GLU A 117 -2.34 -6.85 -18.10
N ARG A 118 -2.76 -8.12 -18.01
CA ARG A 118 -3.13 -8.92 -19.19
C ARG A 118 -4.30 -8.30 -19.94
N THR A 119 -5.33 -7.85 -19.23
CA THR A 119 -6.48 -7.15 -19.83
C THR A 119 -6.05 -5.85 -20.50
N ILE A 120 -5.18 -5.06 -19.86
CA ILE A 120 -4.62 -3.84 -20.46
C ILE A 120 -3.84 -4.16 -21.73
N ASN A 121 -3.03 -5.23 -21.74
CA ASN A 121 -2.32 -5.64 -22.94
C ASN A 121 -3.27 -6.06 -24.06
N LEU A 122 -4.34 -6.80 -23.76
CA LEU A 122 -5.38 -7.13 -24.75
C LEU A 122 -6.09 -5.89 -25.30
N ILE A 123 -6.37 -4.90 -24.45
CA ILE A 123 -6.92 -3.60 -24.90
C ILE A 123 -5.94 -2.92 -25.88
N LYS A 124 -4.65 -2.88 -25.54
CA LYS A 124 -3.64 -2.20 -26.35
C LYS A 124 -3.42 -2.88 -27.70
N ASP A 125 -3.22 -4.19 -27.66
CA ASP A 125 -2.80 -5.00 -28.80
C ASP A 125 -4.00 -5.42 -29.65
N SER A 126 -4.92 -6.21 -29.09
CA SER A 126 -6.04 -6.80 -29.85
C SER A 126 -7.06 -5.77 -30.34
N PHE A 127 -7.29 -4.68 -29.59
CA PHE A 127 -8.16 -3.58 -30.02
C PHE A 127 -7.38 -2.43 -30.66
N ALA A 128 -6.09 -2.65 -30.95
CA ALA A 128 -5.19 -1.74 -31.65
C ALA A 128 -5.17 -0.32 -31.07
N VAL A 129 -5.51 -0.16 -29.78
CA VAL A 129 -5.58 1.14 -29.08
C VAL A 129 -4.23 1.86 -29.14
N GLU A 130 -3.13 1.09 -29.14
CA GLU A 130 -1.76 1.59 -29.26
C GLU A 130 -1.40 2.04 -30.67
N THR A 131 -1.90 1.38 -31.71
CA THR A 131 -1.56 1.64 -33.12
C THR A 131 -2.65 2.45 -33.86
N ARG A 132 -3.53 3.14 -33.14
CA ARG A 132 -4.61 3.93 -33.77
C ARG A 132 -4.05 5.16 -34.50
N LYS A 133 -4.71 5.51 -35.60
CA LYS A 133 -4.37 6.67 -36.44
C LYS A 133 -5.28 7.88 -36.20
N SER A 134 -6.26 7.77 -35.29
CA SER A 134 -7.20 8.85 -34.98
C SER A 134 -6.58 9.87 -34.03
N TRP A 135 -6.67 11.16 -34.36
CA TRP A 135 -6.13 12.25 -33.53
C TRP A 135 -7.18 12.96 -32.66
N ASN A 136 -8.46 12.65 -32.84
CA ASN A 136 -9.55 13.26 -32.10
C ASN A 136 -9.69 12.64 -30.71
N THR A 137 -9.57 13.47 -29.66
CA THR A 137 -9.68 13.07 -28.24
C THR A 137 -11.01 12.39 -27.90
N THR A 138 -12.11 12.83 -28.50
CA THR A 138 -13.45 12.25 -28.24
C THR A 138 -13.53 10.83 -28.80
N THR A 139 -13.08 10.63 -30.04
CA THR A 139 -13.01 9.31 -30.69
C THR A 139 -12.11 8.36 -29.90
N ILE A 140 -10.94 8.83 -29.48
CA ILE A 140 -9.99 8.05 -28.66
C ILE A 140 -10.64 7.54 -27.37
N LYS A 141 -11.39 8.38 -26.67
CA LYS A 141 -12.08 8.00 -25.43
C LYS A 141 -13.15 6.94 -25.71
N VAL A 142 -13.97 7.15 -26.73
CA VAL A 142 -15.04 6.24 -27.14
C VAL A 142 -14.47 4.87 -27.51
N ASP A 143 -13.39 4.81 -28.29
CA ASP A 143 -12.76 3.56 -28.70
C ASP A 143 -12.18 2.79 -27.50
N VAL A 144 -11.60 3.47 -26.51
CA VAL A 144 -11.12 2.83 -25.27
C VAL A 144 -12.28 2.24 -24.47
N TYR A 145 -13.41 2.96 -24.37
CA TYR A 145 -14.59 2.45 -23.68
C TYR A 145 -15.19 1.23 -24.39
N PHE A 146 -15.29 1.27 -25.72
CA PHE A 146 -15.76 0.12 -26.50
C PHE A 146 -14.86 -1.10 -26.31
N ALA A 147 -13.54 -0.93 -26.39
CA ALA A 147 -12.58 -2.02 -26.15
C ALA A 147 -12.71 -2.62 -24.73
N GLY A 148 -12.97 -1.79 -23.72
CA GLY A 148 -13.22 -2.27 -22.36
C GLY A 148 -14.51 -3.09 -22.24
N ILE A 149 -15.60 -2.64 -22.87
CA ILE A 149 -16.91 -3.32 -22.83
C ILE A 149 -16.86 -4.67 -23.56
N THR A 150 -16.19 -4.75 -24.71
CA THR A 150 -16.09 -5.98 -25.51
C THR A 150 -15.33 -7.08 -24.76
N ILE A 151 -14.23 -6.74 -24.08
CA ILE A 151 -13.46 -7.71 -23.29
C ILE A 151 -14.31 -8.32 -22.17
N ASN A 152 -15.05 -7.49 -21.43
CA ASN A 152 -15.91 -7.97 -20.33
C ASN A 152 -17.01 -8.94 -20.79
N ARG A 153 -17.50 -8.82 -22.03
CA ARG A 153 -18.46 -9.78 -22.61
C ARG A 153 -17.81 -11.09 -23.05
N SER A 154 -16.57 -11.04 -23.55
CA SER A 154 -15.84 -12.22 -24.02
C SER A 154 -15.36 -13.15 -22.89
N THR A 155 -15.20 -12.63 -21.66
CA THR A 155 -14.83 -13.42 -20.49
C THR A 155 -16.04 -14.12 -19.86
N SER A 156 -17.22 -13.50 -19.89
CA SER A 156 -18.46 -14.10 -19.36
C SER A 156 -18.93 -15.32 -20.15
N SER A 157 -18.58 -15.39 -21.44
CA SER A 157 -18.91 -16.51 -22.34
C SER A 157 -17.98 -17.71 -22.20
N LYS A 158 -16.84 -17.59 -21.50
CA LYS A 158 -15.88 -18.68 -21.26
C LYS A 158 -16.07 -19.40 -19.91
N SER A 159 -17.05 -19.00 -19.11
CA SER A 159 -17.40 -19.64 -17.82
C SER A 159 -18.55 -20.65 -17.94
N ILE A 160 -18.96 -20.99 -19.16
CA ILE A 160 -19.98 -22.01 -19.47
C ILE A 160 -19.33 -23.04 -20.39
N THR A 161 -18.41 -23.82 -19.85
CA THR A 161 -17.93 -25.12 -20.36
C THR A 161 -17.04 -25.75 -19.30
#